data_AF-A0A1I8CJI4-F1
#
_entry.id   AF-A0A1I8CJI4-F1
#
_cell.length_a   1.000
_cell.length_b   1.000
_cell.length_c   1.000
_cell.angle_alpha   90.00
_cell.angle_beta   90.00
_cell.angle_gamma   90.00
#
_symmetry.space_group_name_H-M   'P 1'
#
loop_
_entity.id
_entity.type
_entity.pdbx_description
1 polymer ?
#
loop_
_entity_poly.entity_id
_entity_poly.type
_entity_poly.pdbx_seq_one_letter_code
_entity_poly.pdbx_strand_id
1 'polypeptide(L)'
;MSGVKGVQDLEAKIRLLHRVTQITPSDPFAWHALGLTLYNNKSYPDAYSFFMKAHEIKPDFSAANLFYIGDCLRRSGRIEESKVYLGKAAILKTHNKIDEKGCALARKLLQSGSCGATSTPAFKATKTETLPTNDKQ
;
A
#
# COMPACT_ATOMS: atom_id res chain seq x y z
N MET A 1 -27.39 17.94 13.73
CA MET A 1 -26.33 17.84 14.76
C MET A 1 -25.51 16.54 14.63
N SER A 2 -25.01 16.20 13.44
CA SER A 2 -24.37 14.87 13.18
C SER A 2 -22.83 14.91 13.21
N GLY A 3 -22.22 16.09 13.40
CA GLY A 3 -20.77 16.29 13.26
C GLY A 3 -19.91 15.85 14.46
N VAL A 4 -20.48 15.76 15.66
CA VAL A 4 -19.72 15.48 16.90
C VAL A 4 -19.40 13.99 17.12
N LYS A 5 -20.18 13.08 16.52
CA LYS A 5 -20.00 11.64 16.74
C LYS A 5 -18.75 11.07 16.05
N GLY A 6 -18.39 11.62 14.88
CA GLY A 6 -17.18 11.21 14.15
C GLY A 6 -15.88 11.59 14.85
N VAL A 7 -15.84 12.77 15.47
CA VAL A 7 -14.63 13.28 16.16
C VAL A 7 -14.37 12.52 17.46
N GLN A 8 -15.42 12.20 18.22
CA GLN A 8 -15.30 11.41 19.45
C GLN A 8 -14.86 9.95 19.17
N ASP A 9 -15.36 9.34 18.10
CA ASP A 9 -14.97 7.98 17.72
C ASP A 9 -13.52 7.92 17.23
N LEU A 10 -13.08 8.95 16.50
CA LEU A 10 -11.69 9.12 16.07
C LEU A 10 -10.75 9.24 17.26
N GLU A 11 -11.02 10.14 18.20
CA GLU A 11 -10.18 10.28 19.39
C GLU A 11 -10.17 9.01 20.25
N ALA A 12 -11.33 8.35 20.42
CA ALA A 12 -11.41 7.10 21.16
C ALA A 12 -10.58 6.00 20.49
N LYS A 13 -10.63 5.88 19.16
CA LYS A 13 -9.80 4.93 18.40
C LYS A 13 -8.32 5.26 18.46
N ILE A 14 -7.94 6.53 18.34
CA ILE A 14 -6.54 6.96 18.49
C ILE A 14 -6.05 6.61 19.90
N ARG A 15 -6.84 6.89 20.96
CA ARG A 15 -6.49 6.53 22.34
C ARG A 15 -6.36 5.02 22.54
N LEU A 16 -7.30 4.23 22.01
CA LEU A 16 -7.28 2.78 22.12
C LEU A 16 -6.07 2.18 21.41
N LEU A 17 -5.80 2.62 20.18
CA LEU A 17 -4.68 2.16 19.38
C LEU A 17 -3.34 2.67 19.91
N HIS A 18 -3.26 3.86 20.52
CA HIS A 18 -2.06 4.34 21.22
C HIS A 18 -1.72 3.48 22.44
N ARG A 19 -2.73 2.95 23.13
CA ARG A 19 -2.51 1.96 24.20
C ARG A 19 -1.99 0.64 23.64
N VAL A 20 -2.49 0.23 22.47
CA VAL A 20 -1.98 -0.96 21.77
C VAL A 20 -0.54 -0.76 21.30
N THR A 21 -0.16 0.41 20.77
CA THR A 21 1.24 0.67 20.41
C THR A 21 2.19 0.73 21.60
N GLN A 22 1.69 1.03 22.81
CA GLN A 22 2.49 0.93 24.03
C GLN A 22 2.69 -0.51 24.50
N ILE A 23 1.73 -1.40 24.24
CA ILE A 23 1.79 -2.81 24.63
C ILE A 23 2.54 -3.63 23.56
N THR A 24 2.36 -3.30 22.28
CA THR A 24 2.97 -3.97 21.12
C THR A 24 3.48 -2.94 20.10
N PRO A 25 4.57 -2.21 20.41
CA PRO A 25 5.13 -1.21 19.49
C PRO A 25 5.64 -1.83 18.18
N SER A 26 5.97 -3.11 18.20
CA SER A 26 6.53 -3.86 17.07
C SER A 26 5.47 -4.53 16.19
N ASP A 27 4.17 -4.30 16.43
CA ASP A 27 3.11 -4.88 15.60
C ASP A 27 2.71 -3.95 14.43
N PRO A 28 3.05 -4.27 13.17
CA PRO A 28 2.69 -3.45 12.01
C PRO A 28 1.17 -3.34 11.80
N PHE A 29 0.37 -4.31 12.26
CA PHE A 29 -1.09 -4.25 12.11
C PHE A 29 -1.72 -3.14 12.96
N ALA A 30 -1.18 -2.86 14.15
CA ALA A 30 -1.64 -1.76 14.99
C ALA A 30 -1.44 -0.39 14.31
N TRP A 31 -0.25 -0.19 13.72
CA TRP A 31 0.07 1.03 12.96
C TRP A 31 -0.78 1.18 11.70
N HIS A 32 -1.07 0.07 11.01
CA HIS A 32 -2.00 0.06 9.88
C HIS A 32 -3.42 0.44 10.28
N ALA A 33 -3.94 -0.07 11.41
CA ALA A 33 -5.27 0.28 11.90
C ALA A 33 -5.38 1.77 12.27
N LEU A 34 -4.30 2.37 12.80
CA LEU A 34 -4.19 3.82 13.02
C LEU A 34 -4.30 4.59 11.70
N GLY A 35 -3.50 4.22 10.71
CA GLY A 35 -3.54 4.82 9.38
C GLY A 35 -4.93 4.72 8.75
N LEU A 36 -5.61 3.58 8.87
CA LEU A 36 -6.94 3.38 8.31
C LEU A 36 -7.99 4.28 8.97
N THR A 37 -7.88 4.50 10.27
CA THR A 37 -8.78 5.40 11.02
C THR A 37 -8.63 6.83 10.52
N LEU A 38 -7.39 7.31 10.35
CA LEU A 38 -7.11 8.64 9.82
C LEU A 38 -7.49 8.79 8.34
N TYR A 39 -7.29 7.73 7.56
CA TYR A 39 -7.71 7.67 6.17
C TYR A 39 -9.23 7.82 6.04
N ASN A 40 -10.01 7.14 6.90
CA ASN A 40 -11.46 7.30 6.95
C ASN A 40 -11.88 8.72 7.39
N ASN A 41 -11.06 9.39 8.19
CA ASN A 41 -11.24 10.80 8.56
C ASN A 41 -10.80 11.78 7.45
N LYS A 42 -10.37 11.29 6.28
CA LYS A 42 -9.81 12.08 5.16
C LYS A 42 -8.51 12.81 5.50
N SER A 43 -7.85 12.45 6.61
CA SER A 43 -6.52 12.93 6.98
C SER A 43 -5.45 12.08 6.29
N TYR A 44 -5.35 12.20 4.96
CA TYR A 44 -4.40 11.45 4.13
C TYR A 44 -2.90 11.67 4.46
N PRO A 45 -2.40 12.89 4.73
CA PRO A 45 -0.98 13.08 5.05
C PRO A 45 -0.59 12.46 6.39
N ASP A 46 -1.46 12.54 7.40
CA ASP A 46 -1.23 11.89 8.69
C ASP A 46 -1.29 10.37 8.52
N ALA A 47 -2.31 9.86 7.84
CA ALA A 47 -2.48 8.43 7.56
C ALA A 47 -1.24 7.84 6.87
N TYR A 48 -0.69 8.54 5.87
CA TYR A 48 0.54 8.14 5.19
C TYR A 48 1.69 7.91 6.17
N SER A 49 1.89 8.81 7.13
CA SER A 49 2.97 8.69 8.12
C SER A 49 2.82 7.43 8.99
N PHE A 50 1.59 7.07 9.37
CA PHE A 50 1.32 5.85 10.15
C PHE A 50 1.48 4.57 9.31
N PHE A 51 1.02 4.59 8.05
CA PHE A 51 1.23 3.44 7.15
C PHE A 51 2.71 3.23 6.82
N MET A 52 3.49 4.31 6.73
CA MET A 52 4.95 4.24 6.56
C MET A 52 5.62 3.62 7.79
N LYS A 53 5.23 4.00 9.01
CA LYS A 53 5.72 3.34 10.24
C LYS A 53 5.42 1.84 10.25
N ALA A 54 4.22 1.44 9.82
CA ALA A 54 3.88 0.02 9.69
C ALA A 54 4.82 -0.71 8.71
N HIS A 55 5.17 -0.06 7.61
CA HIS A 55 6.10 -0.58 6.61
C HIS A 55 7.56 -0.62 7.11
N GLU A 56 7.99 0.35 7.91
CA GLU A 56 9.33 0.37 8.53
C GLU A 56 9.51 -0.78 9.53
N ILE A 57 8.47 -1.09 10.31
CA ILE A 57 8.51 -2.20 11.27
C ILE A 57 8.58 -3.54 10.55
N LYS A 58 7.72 -3.74 9.55
CA LYS A 58 7.74 -4.94 8.73
C LYS A 58 7.49 -4.56 7.27
N PRO A 59 8.54 -4.52 6.44
CA PRO A 59 8.34 -4.28 5.02
C PRO A 59 7.51 -5.42 4.43
N ASP A 60 6.65 -5.08 3.46
CA ASP A 60 5.87 -6.04 2.70
C ASP A 60 4.99 -7.00 3.53
N PHE A 61 4.62 -6.61 4.76
CA PHE A 61 3.76 -7.47 5.60
C PHE A 61 2.34 -7.61 5.08
N SER A 62 1.86 -6.62 4.32
CA SER A 62 0.50 -6.57 3.79
C SER A 62 0.46 -5.78 2.49
N ALA A 63 -0.13 -6.37 1.45
CA ALA A 63 -0.38 -5.67 0.20
C ALA A 63 -1.41 -4.55 0.37
N ALA A 64 -2.33 -4.69 1.32
CA ALA A 64 -3.28 -3.63 1.66
C ALA A 64 -2.55 -2.39 2.21
N ASN A 65 -1.53 -2.56 3.07
CA ASN A 65 -0.76 -1.42 3.58
C ASN A 65 -0.08 -0.63 2.46
N LEU A 66 0.59 -1.33 1.53
CA LEU A 66 1.21 -0.70 0.37
C LEU A 66 0.19 0.00 -0.53
N PHE A 67 -0.99 -0.59 -0.69
CA PHE A 67 -2.11 0.04 -1.41
C PHE A 67 -2.54 1.37 -0.76
N TYR A 68 -2.72 1.41 0.56
CA TYR A 68 -3.12 2.63 1.25
C TYR A 68 -2.03 3.71 1.21
N ILE A 69 -0.75 3.35 1.30
CA ILE A 69 0.36 4.28 1.07
C ILE A 69 0.23 4.89 -0.33
N GLY A 70 0.04 4.04 -1.34
CA GLY A 70 -0.16 4.47 -2.72
C GLY A 70 -1.36 5.39 -2.90
N ASP A 71 -2.53 5.08 -2.35
CA ASP A 71 -3.71 5.92 -2.48
C ASP A 71 -3.59 7.24 -1.69
N CYS A 72 -2.94 7.23 -0.51
CA CYS A 72 -2.64 8.46 0.23
C CYS A 72 -1.74 9.38 -0.61
N LEU A 73 -0.66 8.86 -1.19
CA LEU A 73 0.22 9.62 -2.08
C LEU A 73 -0.52 10.17 -3.30
N ARG A 74 -1.40 9.36 -3.90
CA ARG A 74 -2.24 9.76 -5.03
C ARG A 74 -3.13 10.95 -4.67
N ARG A 75 -3.77 10.90 -3.50
CA ARG A 75 -4.64 11.97 -2.98
C ARG A 75 -3.86 13.22 -2.56
N SER A 76 -2.61 13.05 -2.14
CA SER A 76 -1.68 14.14 -1.86
C SER A 76 -1.04 14.74 -3.13
N GLY A 77 -1.38 14.26 -4.33
CA GLY A 77 -0.84 14.76 -5.60
C GLY A 77 0.50 14.16 -6.03
N ARG A 78 1.08 13.26 -5.23
CA ARG A 78 2.35 12.55 -5.53
C ARG A 78 2.07 11.29 -6.34
N ILE A 79 1.62 11.49 -7.58
CA ILE A 79 1.16 10.41 -8.46
C ILE A 79 2.29 9.45 -8.85
N GLU A 80 3.49 9.96 -9.11
CA GLU A 80 4.62 9.11 -9.54
C GLU A 80 5.06 8.13 -8.46
N GLU A 81 5.17 8.58 -7.22
CA GLU A 81 5.51 7.71 -6.09
C GLU A 81 4.38 6.73 -5.79
N SER A 82 3.12 7.17 -5.91
CA SER A 82 1.96 6.30 -5.79
C SER A 82 2.06 5.08 -6.71
N LYS A 83 2.40 5.26 -7.99
CA LYS A 83 2.55 4.16 -8.96
C LYS A 83 3.59 3.14 -8.51
N VAL A 84 4.71 3.57 -7.92
CA VAL A 84 5.76 2.67 -7.42
C VAL A 84 5.22 1.78 -6.30
N TYR A 85 4.55 2.35 -5.30
CA TYR A 85 4.00 1.58 -4.17
C TYR A 85 2.82 0.69 -4.58
N LEU A 86 1.93 1.17 -5.46
CA LEU A 86 0.84 0.38 -6.02
C LEU A 86 1.38 -0.79 -6.86
N GLY A 87 2.48 -0.58 -7.59
CA GLY A 87 3.17 -1.63 -8.34
C GLY A 87 3.70 -2.73 -7.42
N LYS A 88 4.38 -2.36 -6.33
CA LYS A 88 4.83 -3.31 -5.31
C LYS A 88 3.67 -4.10 -4.70
N ALA A 89 2.58 -3.41 -4.36
CA ALA A 89 1.37 -4.05 -3.83
C ALA A 89 0.77 -5.09 -4.81
N ALA A 90 0.80 -4.81 -6.11
CA ALA A 90 0.24 -5.69 -7.14
C ALA A 90 1.06 -6.98 -7.38
N ILE A 91 2.37 -6.93 -7.12
CA ILE A 91 3.31 -8.05 -7.33
C ILE A 91 3.37 -8.96 -6.09
N LEU A 92 3.00 -8.44 -4.90
CA LEU A 92 3.03 -9.20 -3.66
C LEU A 92 2.09 -10.43 -3.76
N LYS A 93 2.67 -11.63 -3.65
CA LYS A 93 1.88 -12.87 -3.54
C LYS A 93 1.35 -13.00 -2.13
N THR A 94 0.04 -12.82 -1.98
CA THR A 94 -0.63 -12.90 -0.69
C THR A 94 -1.71 -13.96 -0.72
N HIS A 95 -1.84 -14.70 0.38
CA HIS A 95 -2.84 -15.75 0.56
C HIS A 95 -4.04 -15.28 1.41
N ASN A 96 -4.01 -14.05 1.90
CA ASN A 96 -5.07 -13.49 2.73
C ASN A 96 -6.06 -12.66 1.90
N LYS A 97 -7.35 -12.81 2.21
CA LYS A 97 -8.45 -12.13 1.49
C LYS A 97 -8.39 -10.60 1.56
N ILE A 98 -7.80 -10.04 2.62
CA ILE A 98 -7.61 -8.60 2.78
C ILE A 98 -6.53 -8.09 1.83
N ASP A 99 -5.43 -8.83 1.72
CA ASP A 99 -4.32 -8.49 0.85
C ASP A 99 -4.66 -8.70 -0.62
N GLU A 100 -5.42 -9.76 -0.95
CA GLU A 100 -5.94 -10.00 -2.30
C GLU A 100 -6.76 -8.82 -2.82
N LYS A 101 -7.63 -8.26 -1.95
CA LYS A 101 -8.38 -7.04 -2.25
C LYS A 101 -7.44 -5.84 -2.44
N GLY A 102 -6.42 -5.69 -1.60
CA GLY A 102 -5.39 -4.65 -1.75
C GLY A 102 -4.69 -4.71 -3.11
N CYS A 103 -4.27 -5.91 -3.53
CA CYS A 103 -3.66 -6.14 -4.85
C CYS A 103 -4.63 -5.79 -5.99
N ALA A 104 -5.90 -6.21 -5.90
CA ALA A 104 -6.91 -5.95 -6.92
C ALA A 104 -7.19 -4.44 -7.07
N LEU A 105 -7.32 -3.72 -5.95
CA LEU A 105 -7.52 -2.27 -5.95
C LEU A 105 -6.28 -1.54 -6.49
N ALA A 106 -5.07 -1.99 -6.13
CA ALA A 106 -3.83 -1.42 -6.66
C ALA A 106 -3.75 -1.55 -8.19
N ARG A 107 -4.05 -2.73 -8.73
CA ARG A 107 -4.12 -2.95 -10.19
C ARG A 107 -5.15 -2.04 -10.86
N LYS A 108 -6.33 -1.88 -10.26
CA LYS A 108 -7.38 -1.00 -10.78
C LYS A 108 -6.92 0.47 -10.83
N LEU A 109 -6.26 0.95 -9.78
CA LEU A 109 -5.74 2.32 -9.73
C LEU A 109 -4.65 2.54 -10.78
N LEU A 110 -3.72 1.60 -10.93
CA LEU A 110 -2.68 1.65 -11.97
C LEU A 110 -3.28 1.68 -13.38
N GLN A 111 -4.29 0.86 -13.65
CA GLN A 111 -5.00 0.86 -14.94
C GLN A 111 -5.74 2.18 -15.19
N SER A 112 -6.41 2.72 -14.16
CA SER A 112 -7.13 4.00 -14.28
C SER A 112 -6.20 5.19 -14.54
N GLY A 113 -4.97 5.15 -14.03
CA GLY A 113 -3.95 6.16 -14.28
C GLY A 113 -3.25 6.02 -15.65
N SER A 114 -3.44 4.88 -16.33
CA SER A 114 -2.84 4.60 -17.64
C SER A 114 -3.71 5.01 -18.84
N CYS A 115 -4.91 5.58 -18.61
CA CYS A 115 -5.83 6.03 -19.67
C CYS A 115 -5.37 7.28 -20.45
N GLY A 116 -4.06 7.58 -20.46
CA GLY A 116 -3.46 8.67 -21.24
C GLY A 116 -2.18 8.30 -22.00
N ALA A 117 -1.73 7.04 -21.95
CA ALA A 117 -0.57 6.61 -22.70
C ALA A 117 -0.77 5.20 -23.25
N THR A 118 -0.96 5.12 -24.56
CA THR A 118 -0.69 3.94 -25.37
C THR A 118 0.74 3.48 -25.12
N SER A 119 0.93 2.56 -24.19
CA SER A 119 2.05 1.63 -24.26
C SER A 119 1.60 0.33 -23.62
N THR A 120 1.15 -0.56 -24.48
CA THR A 120 1.14 -2.00 -24.27
C THR A 120 2.45 -2.39 -23.57
N PRO A 121 2.47 -2.89 -22.33
CA PRO A 121 3.54 -3.77 -21.94
C PRO A 121 3.10 -5.13 -22.46
N ALA A 122 3.51 -5.43 -23.69
CA ALA A 122 3.51 -6.81 -24.17
C ALA A 122 4.46 -7.59 -23.27
N PHE A 123 3.91 -8.16 -22.20
CA PHE A 123 4.56 -9.17 -21.38
C PHE A 123 4.71 -10.43 -22.26
N LYS A 124 5.70 -10.43 -23.14
CA LYS A 124 6.17 -11.66 -23.78
C LYS A 124 7.10 -12.35 -22.81
N ALA A 125 6.56 -13.37 -22.16
CA ALA A 125 7.31 -14.41 -21.52
C ALA A 125 8.26 -15.10 -22.52
N THR A 126 9.50 -15.31 -22.07
CA THR A 126 10.35 -16.49 -22.29
C THR A 126 10.57 -17.02 -23.71
N LYS A 127 11.81 -16.86 -24.20
CA LYS A 127 12.55 -17.93 -24.90
C LYS A 127 14.04 -17.66 -24.69
N THR A 128 14.65 -18.26 -23.66
CA THR A 128 15.72 -19.26 -23.82
C THR A 128 16.59 -19.02 -25.06
N GLU A 129 17.70 -18.31 -24.90
CA GLU A 129 18.87 -18.48 -25.77
C GLU A 129 19.90 -19.32 -25.01
N THR A 130 19.90 -20.60 -25.35
CA THR A 130 21.01 -21.52 -25.13
C THR A 130 22.18 -21.13 -26.04
N LEU A 131 23.36 -20.91 -25.43
CA LEU A 131 24.74 -21.25 -25.83
C LEU A 131 25.17 -21.11 -27.31
N PRO A 132 26.43 -20.71 -27.54
CA PRO A 132 27.43 -21.75 -27.69
C PRO A 132 28.74 -21.51 -26.92
N THR A 133 29.26 -22.62 -26.40
CA THR A 133 30.68 -22.92 -26.27
C THR A 133 31.54 -22.25 -27.33
N ASN A 134 32.63 -21.58 -26.92
CA ASN A 134 33.87 -21.75 -27.67
C ASN A 134 35.11 -21.80 -26.76
N ASP A 135 35.88 -22.80 -27.10
CA ASP A 135 37.13 -23.32 -26.56
C ASP A 135 38.31 -22.45 -27.06
N LYS A 136 39.39 -22.38 -26.26
CA LYS A 136 40.76 -21.99 -26.63
C LYS A 136 41.03 -20.55 -27.11
N GLN A 137 41.84 -19.84 -26.32
CA GLN A 137 43.26 -19.65 -26.64
C GLN A 137 44.09 -19.41 -25.38
#